data_AF-A0A957K8K2-F1
#
_entry.id   AF-A0A957K8K2-F1
#
_cell.length_a   1.000
_cell.length_b   1.000
_cell.length_c   1.000
_cell.angle_alpha   90.00
_cell.angle_beta   90.00
_cell.angle_gamma   90.00
#
_symmetry.space_group_name_H-M   'P 1'
#
loop_
_entity.id
_entity.type
_entity.pdbx_description
1 polymer ?
#
loop_
_entity_poly.entity_id
_entity_poly.type
_entity_poly.pdbx_seq_one_letter_code
_entity_poly.pdbx_strand_id
1 'polypeptide(L)'
;LRAGDQIEVRAATVAELTVGDILLLEAPAALFSHRFWGTAAEAGESWLVTRGDRMLSFDPLWKSGQLLGKIIGWRREGRYYSLAGPAGQQLNELLARLSAAELNFFARLYGRPELTALPAATGPALNFHQVDRSRLLTFLIRQLFKVRAKLIIRRQLARLLD
;
A
#
# COMPACT_ATOMS: atom_id res chain seq x y z
N LEU A 1 -0.31 -3.73 9.03
CA LEU A 1 0.05 -3.27 10.39
C LEU A 1 -1.23 -2.96 11.19
N ARG A 2 -1.14 -3.00 12.51
CA ARG A 2 -2.20 -2.66 13.47
C ARG A 2 -1.64 -1.69 14.51
N ALA A 3 -2.52 -0.94 15.16
CA ALA A 3 -2.14 -0.14 16.32
C ALA A 3 -1.51 -1.04 17.39
N GLY A 4 -0.39 -0.59 17.98
CA GLY A 4 0.39 -1.35 18.94
C GLY A 4 1.48 -2.26 18.34
N ASP A 5 1.52 -2.43 17.01
CA ASP A 5 2.67 -3.11 16.38
C ASP A 5 3.93 -2.23 16.52
N GLN A 6 5.06 -2.84 16.90
CA GLN A 6 6.37 -2.20 16.78
C GLN A 6 6.94 -2.55 15.42
N ILE A 7 7.38 -1.57 14.63
CA ILE A 7 7.92 -1.81 13.30
C ILE A 7 9.45 -1.70 13.29
N GLU A 8 10.08 -2.53 12.47
CA GLU A 8 11.49 -2.41 12.15
C GLU A 8 11.63 -1.81 10.75
N VAL A 9 12.34 -0.69 10.66
CA VAL A 9 12.52 0.08 9.44
C VAL A 9 13.99 0.06 9.06
N ARG A 10 14.26 -0.27 7.80
CA ARG A 10 15.58 -0.11 7.20
C ARG A 10 15.57 1.14 6.34
N ALA A 11 16.52 2.03 6.55
CA ALA A 11 16.75 3.14 5.64
C ALA A 11 16.89 2.61 4.21
N ALA A 12 16.27 3.31 3.26
CA ALA A 12 16.30 2.94 1.85
C ALA A 12 16.18 4.20 1.00
N THR A 13 16.95 4.24 -0.08
CA THR A 13 16.82 5.22 -1.15
C THR A 13 15.72 4.79 -2.13
N VAL A 14 15.24 5.74 -2.94
CA VAL A 14 14.22 5.46 -3.96
C VAL A 14 14.66 4.37 -4.94
N ALA A 15 15.96 4.32 -5.27
CA ALA A 15 16.54 3.34 -6.18
C ALA A 15 16.54 1.89 -5.62
N GLU A 16 16.45 1.73 -4.29
CA GLU A 16 16.44 0.43 -3.62
C GLU A 16 15.02 -0.12 -3.36
N LEU A 17 14.00 0.62 -3.78
CA LEU A 17 12.61 0.23 -3.58
C LEU A 17 12.13 -0.67 -4.71
N THR A 18 11.42 -1.73 -4.32
CA THR A 18 10.74 -2.62 -5.27
C THR A 18 9.23 -2.45 -5.13
N VAL A 19 8.49 -2.51 -6.24
CA VAL A 19 7.02 -2.48 -6.22
C VAL A 19 6.50 -3.53 -5.24
N GLY A 20 5.66 -3.07 -4.31
CA GLY A 20 5.17 -3.90 -3.22
C GLY A 20 5.86 -3.66 -1.88
N ASP A 21 7.04 -3.05 -1.82
CA ASP A 21 7.68 -2.68 -0.54
C ASP A 21 6.72 -1.83 0.31
N ILE A 22 6.74 -2.06 1.62
CA ILE A 22 5.96 -1.25 2.56
C ILE A 22 6.89 -0.15 3.06
N LEU A 23 6.55 1.10 2.77
CA LEU A 23 7.34 2.28 3.13
C LEU A 23 6.85 2.85 4.45
N LEU A 24 7.76 3.45 5.19
CA LEU A 24 7.42 4.42 6.23
C LEU A 24 7.70 5.82 5.68
N LEU A 25 6.67 6.66 5.67
CA LEU A 25 6.69 8.01 5.13
C LEU A 25 6.40 9.02 6.23
N GLU A 26 7.02 10.19 6.15
CA GLU A 26 6.80 11.30 7.06
C GLU A 26 6.04 12.45 6.39
N ALA A 27 4.96 12.86 7.04
CA ALA A 27 4.26 14.11 6.79
C ALA A 27 4.45 15.04 8.01
N PRO A 28 4.19 16.35 7.88
CA PRO A 28 4.46 17.33 8.95
C PRO A 28 3.88 17.00 10.35
N ALA A 29 2.82 16.18 10.43
CA ALA A 29 2.16 15.83 11.69
C ALA A 29 1.90 14.32 11.87
N ALA A 30 2.36 13.47 10.95
CA ALA A 30 2.00 12.05 10.98
C ALA A 30 3.00 11.17 10.22
N LEU A 31 3.04 9.90 10.64
CA LEU A 31 3.74 8.84 9.93
C LEU A 31 2.73 7.96 9.20
N PHE A 32 3.07 7.58 7.97
CA PHE A 32 2.24 6.76 7.12
C PHE A 32 2.96 5.49 6.70
N SER A 33 2.24 4.36 6.70
CA SER A 33 2.75 3.08 6.21
C SER A 33 2.02 2.68 4.93
N HIS A 34 2.62 2.89 3.77
CA HIS A 34 1.97 2.65 2.48
C HIS A 34 2.77 1.68 1.62
N ARG A 35 2.10 1.02 0.67
CA ARG A 35 2.75 0.14 -0.28
C ARG A 35 3.29 0.96 -1.44
N PHE A 36 4.55 0.74 -1.80
CA PHE A 36 5.20 1.35 -2.95
C PHE A 36 4.66 0.78 -4.26
N TRP A 37 4.34 1.67 -5.19
CA TRP A 37 3.76 1.32 -6.49
C TRP A 37 4.64 1.70 -7.67
N GLY A 38 5.64 2.54 -7.44
CA GLY A 38 6.57 3.02 -8.47
C GLY A 38 6.88 4.50 -8.25
N THR A 39 7.59 5.07 -9.21
CA THR A 39 7.91 6.50 -9.23
C THR A 39 7.16 7.21 -10.34
N ALA A 40 6.96 8.51 -10.14
CA ALA A 40 6.56 9.45 -11.17
C ALA A 40 7.66 10.53 -11.28
N ALA A 41 7.87 11.06 -12.49
CA ALA A 41 8.76 12.19 -12.71
C ALA A 41 7.92 13.42 -13.04
N GLU A 42 8.12 14.51 -12.30
CA GLU A 42 7.46 15.78 -12.54
C GLU A 42 8.46 16.92 -12.30
N ALA A 43 8.59 17.83 -13.27
CA ALA A 43 9.52 18.97 -13.21
C ALA A 43 10.98 18.61 -12.86
N GLY A 44 11.43 17.40 -13.24
CA GLY A 44 12.79 16.91 -12.93
C GLY A 44 12.95 16.33 -11.52
N GLU A 45 11.89 16.31 -10.71
CA GLU A 45 11.86 15.65 -9.40
C GLU A 45 11.24 14.25 -9.50
N SER A 46 11.80 13.31 -8.72
CA SER A 46 11.24 11.96 -8.58
C SER A 46 10.30 11.90 -7.38
N TRP A 47 9.06 11.50 -7.66
CA TRP A 47 7.99 11.34 -6.69
C TRP A 47 7.66 9.88 -6.48
N LEU A 48 7.26 9.51 -5.26
CA LEU A 48 6.83 8.17 -4.91
C LEU A 48 5.32 8.05 -5.09
N VAL A 49 4.92 7.07 -5.88
CA VAL A 49 3.52 6.65 -6.00
C VAL A 49 3.30 5.56 -4.94
N THR A 50 2.37 5.81 -4.02
CA THR A 50 2.07 4.86 -2.94
C THR A 50 0.57 4.63 -2.80
N ARG A 51 0.23 3.53 -2.13
CA ARG A 51 -1.14 3.19 -1.82
C ARG A 51 -1.28 2.50 -0.46
N GLY A 52 -2.20 2.96 0.37
CA GLY A 52 -2.63 2.22 1.55
C GLY A 52 -3.28 0.87 1.19
N ASP A 53 -2.92 -0.21 1.89
CA ASP A 53 -3.43 -1.57 1.63
C ASP A 53 -4.96 -1.74 1.76
N ARG A 54 -5.65 -0.77 2.36
CA ARG A 54 -7.11 -0.77 2.52
C ARG A 54 -7.80 0.28 1.66
N MET A 55 -7.07 1.00 0.82
CA MET A 55 -7.58 2.06 -0.03
C MET A 55 -7.59 1.63 -1.50
N LEU A 56 -8.61 2.06 -2.24
CA LEU A 56 -8.73 1.77 -3.67
C LEU A 56 -8.10 2.88 -4.53
N SER A 57 -8.09 4.11 -4.02
CA SER A 57 -7.37 5.25 -4.59
C SER A 57 -5.89 5.19 -4.21
N PHE A 58 -5.04 5.74 -5.07
CA PHE A 58 -3.66 6.07 -4.71
C PHE A 58 -3.62 7.20 -3.68
N ASP A 59 -2.55 7.23 -2.91
CA ASP A 59 -2.26 8.35 -2.01
C ASP A 59 -1.74 9.54 -2.82
N PRO A 60 -1.73 10.76 -2.24
CA PRO A 60 -0.97 11.87 -2.82
C PRO A 60 0.49 11.46 -3.11
N LEU A 61 1.11 12.10 -4.10
CA LEU A 61 2.52 11.86 -4.39
C LEU A 61 3.39 12.30 -3.22
N TRP A 62 4.40 11.49 -2.90
CA TRP A 62 5.36 11.80 -1.85
C TRP A 62 6.69 12.20 -2.44
N LYS A 63 7.32 13.24 -1.87
CA LYS A 63 8.69 13.58 -2.23
C LYS A 63 9.64 12.50 -1.71
N SER A 64 10.76 12.30 -2.39
CA SER A 64 11.82 11.38 -1.94
C SER A 64 12.32 11.70 -0.52
N GLY A 65 12.40 12.98 -0.15
CA GLY A 65 12.79 13.41 1.20
C GLY A 65 11.79 13.06 2.30
N GLN A 66 10.58 12.62 1.96
CA GLN A 66 9.58 12.15 2.94
C GLN A 66 9.68 10.65 3.21
N LEU A 67 10.59 9.94 2.53
CA LEU A 67 10.86 8.53 2.77
C LEU A 67 11.79 8.37 3.96
N LEU A 68 11.30 7.76 5.04
CA LEU A 68 12.15 7.36 6.17
C LEU A 68 12.84 6.02 5.92
N GLY A 69 12.20 5.13 5.15
CA GLY A 69 12.75 3.84 4.77
C GLY A 69 11.66 2.81 4.48
N LYS A 70 12.06 1.55 4.41
CA LYS A 70 11.15 0.42 4.21
C LYS A 70 10.99 -0.42 5.46
N ILE A 71 9.77 -0.87 5.69
CA ILE A 71 9.41 -1.73 6.81
C ILE A 71 9.87 -3.15 6.47
N ILE A 72 10.86 -3.63 7.23
CA ILE A 72 11.48 -4.96 7.04
C ILE A 72 11.00 -5.99 8.05
N GLY A 73 10.20 -5.60 9.03
CA GLY A 73 9.58 -6.50 9.98
C GLY A 73 8.69 -5.77 10.98
N TRP A 74 7.97 -6.53 11.79
CA TRP A 74 7.22 -5.97 12.92
C TRP A 74 7.11 -6.97 14.08
N ARG A 75 6.91 -6.45 15.30
CA ARG A 75 6.58 -7.23 16.50
C ARG A 75 5.14 -7.00 16.90
N ARG A 76 4.44 -8.08 17.26
CA ARG A 76 3.12 -8.05 17.90
C ARG A 76 3.08 -9.09 19.01
N GLU A 77 2.66 -8.69 20.20
CA GLU A 77 2.50 -9.62 21.35
C GLU A 77 3.75 -10.47 21.59
N GLY A 78 4.94 -9.84 21.54
CA GLY A 78 6.22 -10.51 21.74
C GLY A 78 6.76 -11.31 20.53
N ARG A 79 5.95 -11.56 19.50
CA ARG A 79 6.37 -12.30 18.30
C ARG A 79 6.86 -11.37 17.20
N TYR A 80 8.03 -11.67 16.62
CA TYR A 80 8.57 -10.97 15.46
C TYR A 80 8.19 -11.63 14.14
N TYR A 81 7.86 -10.81 13.14
CA TYR A 81 7.53 -11.21 11.79
C TYR A 81 8.49 -10.49 10.84
N SER A 82 9.36 -11.25 10.17
CA SER A 82 10.32 -10.69 9.22
C SER A 82 9.74 -10.59 7.81
N LEU A 83 9.96 -9.45 7.16
CA LEU A 83 9.79 -9.25 5.72
C LEU A 83 11.12 -9.28 4.96
N ALA A 84 12.26 -9.22 5.65
CA ALA A 84 13.58 -9.20 5.04
C ALA A 84 13.98 -10.54 4.41
N GLY A 85 13.55 -11.67 5.00
CA GLY A 85 13.88 -13.01 4.52
C GLY A 85 13.13 -13.43 3.24
N PRO A 86 13.56 -14.50 2.55
CA PRO A 86 12.98 -14.94 1.28
C PRO A 86 11.47 -15.19 1.33
N ALA A 87 10.98 -15.84 2.39
CA ALA A 87 9.56 -16.11 2.56
C ALA A 87 8.75 -14.82 2.85
N GLY A 88 9.35 -13.84 3.53
CA GLY A 88 8.78 -12.50 3.72
C GLY A 88 8.67 -11.74 2.40
N GLN A 89 9.70 -11.82 1.56
CA GLN A 89 9.71 -11.23 0.21
C GLN A 89 8.65 -11.87 -0.68
N GLN A 90 8.54 -13.21 -0.69
CA GLN A 90 7.49 -13.92 -1.44
C GLN A 90 6.09 -13.52 -0.99
N LEU A 91 5.87 -13.40 0.33
CA LEU A 91 4.59 -12.90 0.85
C LEU A 91 4.34 -11.47 0.40
N ASN A 92 5.35 -10.61 0.44
CA ASN A 92 5.23 -9.22 0.03
C ASN A 92 4.87 -9.09 -1.46
N GLU A 93 5.54 -9.84 -2.33
CA GLU A 93 5.22 -9.93 -3.75
C GLU A 93 3.79 -10.43 -4.00
N LEU A 94 3.38 -11.48 -3.29
CA LEU A 94 2.03 -12.01 -3.40
C LEU A 94 0.99 -10.94 -3.01
N LEU A 95 1.22 -10.24 -1.91
CA LEU A 95 0.34 -9.16 -1.46
C LEU A 95 0.30 -8.02 -2.48
N ALA A 96 1.44 -7.64 -3.06
CA ALA A 96 1.51 -6.64 -4.12
C ALA A 96 0.71 -7.06 -5.37
N ARG A 97 0.86 -8.32 -5.81
CA ARG A 97 0.09 -8.89 -6.94
C ARG A 97 -1.41 -8.90 -6.66
N LEU A 98 -1.82 -9.28 -5.45
CA LEU A 98 -3.23 -9.23 -5.03
C LEU A 98 -3.76 -7.79 -5.02
N SER A 99 -2.97 -6.85 -4.50
CA SER A 99 -3.27 -5.42 -4.52
C SER A 99 -3.49 -4.91 -5.97
N ALA A 100 -2.65 -5.36 -6.92
CA ALA A 100 -2.78 -5.04 -8.34
C ALA A 100 -3.99 -5.66 -9.02
N ALA A 101 -4.26 -6.93 -8.71
CA ALA A 101 -5.47 -7.59 -9.18
C ALA A 101 -6.73 -6.86 -8.67
N GLU A 102 -6.75 -6.45 -7.40
CA GLU A 102 -7.83 -5.65 -6.82
C GLU A 102 -8.00 -4.32 -7.58
N LEU A 103 -6.92 -3.56 -7.78
CA LEU A 103 -6.96 -2.30 -8.54
C LEU A 103 -7.54 -2.49 -9.95
N ASN A 104 -7.02 -3.45 -10.70
CA ASN A 104 -7.44 -3.70 -12.07
C ASN A 104 -8.90 -4.16 -12.15
N PHE A 105 -9.34 -4.97 -11.19
CA PHE A 105 -10.72 -5.41 -11.10
C PHE A 105 -11.67 -4.24 -10.84
N PHE A 106 -11.36 -3.40 -9.84
CA PHE A 106 -12.16 -2.20 -9.55
C PHE A 106 -12.12 -1.19 -10.70
N ALA A 107 -10.96 -1.00 -11.34
CA ALA A 107 -10.82 -0.14 -12.51
C ALA A 107 -11.71 -0.57 -13.69
N ARG A 108 -11.89 -1.87 -13.88
CA ARG A 108 -12.79 -2.40 -14.92
C ARG A 108 -14.27 -2.17 -14.59
N LEU A 109 -14.65 -2.26 -13.32
CA LEU A 109 -16.04 -2.12 -12.91
C LEU A 109 -16.50 -0.66 -12.78
N TYR A 110 -15.60 0.22 -12.35
CA TYR A 110 -15.96 1.59 -11.94
C TYR A 110 -15.21 2.68 -12.73
N GLY A 111 -14.44 2.28 -13.76
CA GLY A 111 -13.47 3.15 -14.41
C GLY A 111 -12.16 3.20 -13.63
N ARG A 112 -11.05 3.51 -14.31
CA ARG A 112 -9.76 3.68 -13.61
C ARG A 112 -9.95 4.80 -12.58
N PRO A 113 -9.60 4.57 -11.30
CA PRO A 113 -9.51 5.69 -10.38
C PRO A 113 -8.55 6.68 -11.05
N GLU A 114 -9.06 7.86 -11.38
CA GLU A 114 -8.22 8.94 -11.84
C GLU A 114 -7.10 9.05 -10.81
N LEU A 115 -5.85 8.99 -11.26
CA LEU A 115 -4.74 9.54 -10.50
C LEU A 115 -5.12 11.00 -10.36
N THR A 116 -5.87 11.34 -9.31
CA THR A 116 -6.54 12.63 -9.20
C THR A 116 -5.46 13.66 -9.43
N ALA A 117 -5.66 14.44 -10.48
CA ALA A 117 -4.62 15.17 -11.16
C ALA A 117 -3.70 15.87 -10.16
N LEU A 118 -2.40 15.62 -10.35
CA LEU A 118 -1.33 16.53 -9.98
C LEU A 118 -1.83 17.97 -10.09
N PRO A 119 -1.91 18.72 -8.99
CA PRO A 119 -2.14 20.14 -9.13
C PRO A 119 -0.87 20.76 -9.74
N ALA A 120 -0.94 21.23 -10.98
CA ALA A 120 -0.45 22.59 -11.18
C ALA A 120 -1.34 23.46 -10.28
N ALA A 121 -0.90 23.69 -9.05
CA ALA A 121 -1.75 24.23 -7.99
C ALA A 121 -2.11 25.69 -8.28
N THR A 122 -3.29 25.91 -8.85
CA THR A 122 -4.22 27.00 -8.51
C THR A 122 -5.61 26.72 -9.10
N GLY A 123 -6.54 26.22 -8.28
CA GLY A 123 -7.96 26.10 -8.64
C GLY A 123 -8.79 25.41 -7.54
N PRO A 124 -10.04 25.82 -7.28
CA PRO A 124 -10.78 25.45 -6.08
C PRO A 124 -11.29 24.00 -6.11
N ALA A 125 -11.38 23.44 -4.92
CA ALA A 125 -11.77 22.07 -4.63
C ALA A 125 -13.13 21.67 -5.24
N LEU A 126 -13.15 20.55 -5.95
CA LEU A 126 -14.39 19.89 -6.33
C LEU A 126 -14.87 18.97 -5.19
N ASN A 127 -16.03 19.31 -4.63
CA ASN A 127 -16.78 18.48 -3.69
C ASN A 127 -17.37 17.27 -4.41
N PHE A 128 -17.02 16.06 -3.98
CA PHE A 128 -17.73 14.85 -4.36
C PHE A 128 -18.79 14.52 -3.29
N HIS A 129 -20.05 14.85 -3.59
CA HIS A 129 -21.19 14.23 -2.92
C HIS A 129 -21.66 13.01 -3.71
N GLN A 130 -21.99 11.97 -2.93
CA GLN A 130 -22.88 10.85 -3.21
C GLN A 130 -22.26 9.54 -3.74
N VAL A 131 -22.12 8.59 -2.80
CA VAL A 131 -22.04 7.15 -3.07
C VAL A 131 -23.42 6.57 -2.77
N ASP A 132 -24.03 5.82 -3.70
CA ASP A 132 -24.98 4.78 -3.30
C ASP A 132 -25.09 3.62 -4.32
N ARG A 133 -25.31 2.40 -3.80
CA ARG A 133 -25.32 1.04 -4.43
C ARG A 133 -24.01 0.29 -4.66
N SER A 134 -22.86 0.94 -4.85
CA SER A 134 -21.57 0.25 -5.08
C SER A 134 -20.91 -0.34 -3.82
N ARG A 135 -21.34 0.08 -2.62
CA ARG A 135 -20.73 -0.30 -1.34
C ARG A 135 -20.94 -1.76 -0.96
N LEU A 136 -22.11 -2.33 -1.25
CA LEU A 136 -22.46 -3.70 -0.83
C LEU A 136 -21.76 -4.75 -1.71
N LEU A 137 -21.66 -4.49 -3.01
CA LEU A 137 -20.90 -5.33 -3.94
C LEU A 137 -19.38 -5.22 -3.68
N THR A 138 -18.87 -4.01 -3.47
CA THR A 138 -17.47 -3.77 -3.05
C THR A 138 -17.16 -4.49 -1.74
N PHE A 139 -18.09 -4.46 -0.79
CA PHE A 139 -17.96 -5.16 0.49
C PHE A 139 -17.94 -6.69 0.30
N LEU A 140 -18.87 -7.26 -0.45
CA LEU A 140 -18.95 -8.71 -0.70
C LEU A 140 -17.72 -9.24 -1.46
N ILE A 141 -17.26 -8.51 -2.48
CA ILE A 141 -16.06 -8.86 -3.23
C ILE A 141 -14.81 -8.74 -2.34
N ARG A 142 -14.74 -7.71 -1.50
CA ARG A 142 -13.70 -7.61 -0.45
C ARG A 142 -13.75 -8.80 0.51
N GLN A 143 -14.92 -9.28 0.91
CA GLN A 143 -15.03 -10.46 1.77
C GLN A 143 -14.54 -11.73 1.05
N LEU A 144 -14.87 -11.91 -0.23
CA LEU A 144 -14.40 -13.06 -1.02
C LEU A 144 -12.87 -13.06 -1.21
N PHE A 145 -12.29 -11.90 -1.55
CA PHE A 145 -10.83 -11.74 -1.61
C PHE A 145 -10.19 -11.95 -0.24
N LYS A 146 -10.78 -11.42 0.85
CA LYS A 146 -10.32 -11.66 2.22
C LYS A 146 -10.31 -13.14 2.58
N VAL A 147 -11.34 -13.91 2.22
CA VAL A 147 -11.41 -15.35 2.56
C VAL A 147 -10.33 -16.14 1.81
N ARG A 148 -10.19 -15.92 0.50
CA ARG A 148 -9.14 -16.59 -0.30
C ARG A 148 -7.73 -16.16 0.12
N ALA A 149 -7.50 -14.87 0.30
CA ALA A 149 -6.22 -14.35 0.78
C ALA A 149 -5.90 -14.87 2.18
N LYS A 150 -6.87 -14.93 3.10
CA LYS A 150 -6.67 -15.47 4.46
C LYS A 150 -6.29 -16.95 4.43
N LEU A 151 -6.84 -17.75 3.51
CA LEU A 151 -6.45 -19.15 3.36
C LEU A 151 -5.01 -19.31 2.85
N ILE A 152 -4.63 -18.52 1.85
CA ILE A 152 -3.27 -18.54 1.27
C ILE A 152 -2.24 -17.99 2.26
N ILE A 153 -2.55 -16.87 2.92
CA ILE A 153 -1.71 -16.24 3.95
C ILE A 153 -1.57 -17.17 5.15
N ARG A 154 -2.61 -17.87 5.59
CA ARG A 154 -2.49 -18.85 6.69
C ARG A 154 -1.52 -19.99 6.34
N ARG A 155 -1.56 -20.50 5.11
CA ARG A 155 -0.63 -21.56 4.66
C ARG A 155 0.81 -21.04 4.56
N GLN A 156 1.00 -19.81 4.08
CA GLN A 156 2.33 -19.20 4.00
C GLN A 156 2.87 -18.80 5.38
N LEU A 157 2.02 -18.30 6.27
CA LEU A 157 2.38 -18.03 7.65
C LEU A 157 2.73 -19.32 8.39
N ALA A 158 2.00 -20.42 8.20
CA ALA A 158 2.41 -21.71 8.79
C ALA A 158 3.85 -22.07 8.40
N ARG A 159 4.20 -21.94 7.12
CA ARG A 159 5.58 -22.16 6.62
C ARG A 159 6.63 -21.17 7.12
N LEU A 160 6.23 -19.97 7.55
CA LEU A 160 7.12 -18.97 8.12
C LEU A 160 7.39 -19.21 9.61
N LEU A 161 6.61 -20.10 10.23
CA LEU A 161 6.60 -20.35 11.66
C LEU A 161 7.10 -21.75 12.03
N ASP A 162 7.32 -22.60 11.02
CA ASP A 162 8.05 -23.87 11.08
C ASP A 162 9.54 -23.62 10.79
#